data_AF-A0A699U072-F1
#
_entry.id   AF-A0A699U072-F1
#
_cell.length_a   1.000
_cell.length_b   1.000
_cell.length_c   1.000
_cell.angle_alpha   90.00
_cell.angle_beta   90.00
_cell.angle_gamma   90.00
#
_symmetry.space_group_name_H-M   'P 1'
#
loop_
_entity.id
_entity.type
_entity.pdbx_description
1 polymer ?
#
loop_
_entity_poly.entity_id
_entity_poly.type
_entity_poly.pdbx_seq_one_letter_code
_entity_poly.pdbx_strand_id
1 'polypeptide(L)'
;MENMELFCVRNCWGNLAFNYIYSNSVGNSGGILCVWDSNSFTKESHTLSDYFVIIRGKWLKNDSDLMLVAVYAPHDPRDKRMVWEYLTHVINQWNGNVVVLGDFNEVRFKSDRFGSIFNVQGADEFNSFIEDAGLEEVPL
;
A
#
# COMPACT_ATOMS: atom_id res chain seq x y z
N MET A 1 -9.20 0.79 -14.49
CA MET A 1 -8.24 1.89 -14.73
C MET A 1 -7.27 1.43 -15.81
N GLU A 2 -7.57 1.69 -17.09
CA GLU A 2 -6.74 1.23 -18.23
C GLU A 2 -5.92 2.37 -18.86
N ASN A 3 -6.23 3.63 -18.57
CA ASN A 3 -5.44 4.79 -18.97
C ASN A 3 -5.73 5.96 -18.03
N MET A 4 -4.79 6.31 -17.15
CA MET A 4 -4.99 7.38 -16.18
C MET A 4 -4.47 8.70 -16.74
N GLU A 5 -5.37 9.48 -17.35
CA GLU A 5 -5.05 10.79 -17.91
C GLU A 5 -4.63 11.78 -16.81
N LEU A 6 -3.57 12.56 -17.10
CA LEU A 6 -3.04 13.58 -16.20
C LEU A 6 -4.12 14.55 -15.71
N PHE A 7 -5.07 14.92 -16.59
CA PHE A 7 -6.17 15.83 -16.25
C PHE A 7 -7.09 15.23 -15.18
N CYS A 8 -7.42 13.94 -15.28
CA CYS A 8 -8.24 13.24 -14.29
C CYS A 8 -7.54 13.20 -12.93
N VAL A 9 -6.25 12.81 -12.90
CA VAL A 9 -5.47 12.75 -11.65
C VAL A 9 -5.38 14.13 -10.99
N ARG A 10 -5.12 15.16 -11.79
CA ARG A 10 -5.07 16.55 -11.32
C ARG A 10 -6.38 16.98 -10.66
N ASN A 11 -7.51 16.65 -11.29
CA ASN A 11 -8.83 17.01 -10.74
C ASN A 11 -9.15 16.25 -9.45
N CYS A 12 -8.65 15.02 -9.29
CA CYS A 12 -8.77 14.29 -8.03
C CYS A 12 -7.91 14.87 -6.91
N TRP A 13 -6.68 15.31 -7.23
CA TRP A 13 -5.72 15.79 -6.24
C TRP A 13 -5.94 17.24 -5.80
N GLY A 14 -6.27 18.13 -6.75
CA GLY A 14 -6.56 19.54 -6.47
C GLY A 14 -5.35 20.49 -6.43
N ASN A 15 -4.12 19.99 -6.57
CA ASN A 15 -2.88 20.80 -6.70
C ASN A 15 -2.18 20.55 -8.05
N LEU A 16 -1.35 21.50 -8.50
CA LEU A 16 -0.51 21.42 -9.69
C LEU A 16 0.82 20.70 -9.44
N ALA A 17 1.36 20.76 -8.22
CA ALA A 17 2.61 20.08 -7.87
C ALA A 17 2.31 18.67 -7.34
N PHE A 18 2.30 17.70 -8.25
CA PHE A 18 2.12 16.30 -7.88
C PHE A 18 2.85 15.39 -8.84
N ASN A 19 3.21 14.22 -8.32
CA ASN A 19 3.54 13.07 -9.13
C ASN A 19 2.55 11.95 -8.82
N TYR A 20 2.43 11.00 -9.74
CA TYR A 20 1.53 9.88 -9.57
C TYR A 20 2.10 8.61 -10.19
N ILE A 21 1.54 7.49 -9.76
CA ILE A 21 1.71 6.19 -10.40
C ILE A 21 0.42 5.41 -10.23
N TYR A 22 0.14 4.51 -11.17
CA TYR A 22 -0.99 3.62 -11.04
C TYR A 22 -0.67 2.20 -11.51
N SER A 23 -1.33 1.22 -10.90
CA SER A 23 -1.48 -0.12 -11.47
C SER A 23 -2.78 -0.20 -12.27
N ASN A 24 -2.78 -0.98 -13.34
CA ASN A 24 -3.98 -1.17 -14.16
C ASN A 24 -5.03 -1.97 -13.39
N SER A 25 -6.30 -1.81 -13.77
CA SER A 25 -7.32 -2.78 -13.34
C SER A 25 -7.22 -4.05 -14.18
N VAL A 26 -7.66 -5.16 -13.62
CA VAL A 26 -7.91 -6.40 -14.35
C VAL A 26 -9.41 -6.48 -14.63
N GLY A 27 -9.81 -6.13 -15.85
CA GLY A 27 -11.22 -5.92 -16.18
C GLY A 27 -11.82 -4.76 -15.38
N ASN A 28 -12.95 -5.01 -14.70
CA ASN A 28 -13.69 -3.99 -13.95
C ASN A 28 -13.22 -3.80 -12.50
N SER A 29 -12.23 -4.57 -12.04
CA SER A 29 -11.83 -4.60 -10.62
C SER A 29 -10.35 -4.30 -10.45
N GLY A 30 -10.02 -3.71 -9.31
CA GLY A 30 -8.65 -3.36 -8.94
C GLY A 30 -8.15 -2.07 -9.61
N GLY A 31 -6.84 -1.99 -9.74
CA GLY A 31 -6.13 -0.76 -10.07
C GLY A 31 -5.95 0.10 -8.82
N ILE A 32 -4.72 0.57 -8.62
CA ILE A 32 -4.32 1.37 -7.47
C ILE A 32 -3.74 2.66 -8.02
N LEU A 33 -4.30 3.81 -7.63
CA LEU A 33 -3.74 5.13 -7.96
C LEU A 33 -3.06 5.69 -6.71
N CYS A 34 -1.76 5.96 -6.83
CA CYS A 34 -1.00 6.69 -5.82
C CYS A 34 -0.67 8.08 -6.34
N VAL A 35 -1.01 9.10 -5.57
CA VAL A 35 -0.72 10.51 -5.87
C VAL A 35 -0.02 11.12 -4.66
N TRP A 36 1.01 11.92 -4.89
CA TRP A 36 1.76 12.58 -3.82
C TRP A 36 2.26 13.96 -4.26
N ASP A 37 2.50 14.83 -3.28
CA ASP A 37 3.12 16.13 -3.51
C ASP A 37 4.60 15.97 -3.88
N SER A 38 4.97 16.43 -5.08
CA SER A 38 6.34 16.35 -5.60
C SER A 38 7.34 17.19 -4.82
N ASN A 39 6.88 18.17 -4.02
CA ASN A 39 7.72 18.96 -3.12
C ASN A 39 7.96 18.28 -1.78
N SER A 40 7.22 17.21 -1.47
CA SER A 40 7.38 16.45 -0.22
C SER A 40 8.15 15.15 -0.43
N PHE A 41 7.94 14.48 -1.56
CA PHE A 41 8.53 13.17 -1.84
C PHE A 41 9.02 13.04 -3.29
N THR A 42 10.26 12.58 -3.44
CA THR A 42 10.86 12.28 -4.76
C THR A 42 10.96 10.77 -4.94
N LYS A 43 10.32 10.25 -6.00
CA LYS A 43 10.39 8.83 -6.38
C LYS A 43 11.70 8.53 -7.10
N GLU A 44 12.35 7.44 -6.70
CA GLU A 44 13.54 6.89 -7.35
C GLU A 44 13.22 5.61 -8.14
N SER A 45 12.42 4.71 -7.55
CA SER A 45 11.99 3.47 -8.20
C SER A 45 10.60 3.03 -7.72
N HIS A 46 10.03 2.02 -8.37
CA HIS A 46 8.72 1.50 -8.01
C HIS A 46 8.58 0.03 -8.41
N THR A 47 7.60 -0.64 -7.81
CA THR A 47 7.16 -1.99 -8.17
C THR A 47 5.64 -2.00 -8.26
N LEU A 48 5.10 -2.55 -9.34
CA LEU A 48 3.66 -2.69 -9.55
C LEU A 48 3.24 -4.15 -9.44
N SER A 49 2.07 -4.36 -8.85
CA SER A 49 1.34 -5.60 -8.76
C SER A 49 -0.14 -5.29 -8.90
N ASP A 50 -0.95 -6.30 -9.18
CA ASP A 50 -2.42 -6.18 -9.14
C ASP A 50 -2.93 -5.90 -7.71
N TYR A 51 -2.14 -6.27 -6.69
CA TYR A 51 -2.52 -6.18 -5.28
C TYR A 51 -1.80 -5.08 -4.50
N PHE A 52 -0.74 -4.50 -5.04
CA PHE A 52 0.00 -3.43 -4.37
C PHE A 52 0.80 -2.56 -5.34
N VAL A 53 1.15 -1.37 -4.86
CA VAL A 53 2.11 -0.45 -5.48
C VAL A 53 3.16 -0.10 -4.43
N ILE A 54 4.43 -0.35 -4.74
CA ILE A 54 5.56 0.06 -3.91
C ILE A 54 6.26 1.22 -4.60
N ILE A 55 6.47 2.32 -3.88
CA ILE A 55 7.18 3.50 -4.34
C ILE A 55 8.35 3.73 -3.40
N ARG A 56 9.58 3.73 -3.95
CA ARG A 56 10.81 3.95 -3.19
C ARG A 56 11.40 5.28 -3.59
N GLY A 57 11.91 6.02 -2.61
CA GLY A 57 12.63 7.25 -2.86
C GLY A 57 12.86 8.02 -1.57
N LYS A 58 12.84 9.35 -1.66
CA LYS A 58 13.28 10.24 -0.59
C LYS A 58 12.21 11.19 -0.12
N TRP A 59 12.07 11.27 1.20
CA TRP A 59 11.31 12.33 1.85
C TRP A 59 12.14 13.60 1.93
N LEU A 60 11.68 14.67 1.27
CA LEU A 60 12.50 15.86 1.02
C LEU A 60 12.78 16.70 2.27
N LYS A 61 11.92 16.63 3.29
CA LYS A 61 12.04 17.47 4.49
C LYS A 61 13.33 17.20 5.29
N ASN A 62 13.79 15.95 5.30
CA ASN A 62 14.93 15.51 6.11
C ASN A 62 15.90 14.59 5.32
N ASP A 63 15.74 14.50 3.99
CA ASP A 63 16.54 13.65 3.10
C ASP A 63 16.58 12.17 3.53
N SER A 64 15.49 11.66 4.11
CA SER A 64 15.41 10.27 4.55
C SER A 64 14.84 9.36 3.47
N ASP A 65 15.42 8.18 3.33
CA ASP A 65 14.88 7.11 2.48
C ASP A 65 13.52 6.64 3.02
N LEU A 66 12.54 6.58 2.13
CA LEU A 66 11.16 6.24 2.42
C LEU A 66 10.59 5.31 1.34
N MET A 67 10.00 4.21 1.80
CA MET A 67 9.17 3.32 1.00
C MET A 67 7.70 3.56 1.35
N LEU A 68 6.89 3.87 0.33
CA LEU A 68 5.44 3.91 0.43
C LEU A 68 4.87 2.65 -0.23
N VAL A 69 4.04 1.92 0.50
CA VAL A 69 3.37 0.71 0.00
C VAL A 69 1.86 0.93 0.08
N ALA A 70 1.22 1.04 -1.08
CA ALA A 70 -0.23 1.06 -1.19
C ALA A 70 -0.74 -0.34 -1.51
N VAL A 71 -1.58 -0.90 -0.65
CA VAL A 71 -2.11 -2.26 -0.76
C VAL A 71 -3.60 -2.24 -1.10
N TYR A 72 -3.99 -3.10 -2.02
CA TYR A 72 -5.38 -3.51 -2.24
C TYR A 72 -5.41 -5.03 -2.24
N ALA A 73 -5.53 -5.61 -1.05
CA ALA A 73 -5.29 -7.04 -0.83
C ALA A 73 -6.39 -7.89 -1.51
N PRO A 74 -6.03 -9.07 -2.06
CA PRO A 74 -7.01 -9.98 -2.66
C PRO A 74 -7.97 -10.54 -1.61
N HIS A 75 -9.11 -11.11 -2.02
CA HIS A 75 -10.00 -11.83 -1.09
C HIS A 75 -9.60 -13.29 -0.85
N ASP A 76 -8.92 -13.95 -1.80
CA ASP A 76 -8.46 -15.34 -1.65
C ASP A 76 -7.36 -15.40 -0.56
N PRO A 77 -7.51 -16.26 0.47
CA PRO A 77 -6.53 -16.34 1.56
C PRO A 77 -5.12 -16.74 1.13
N ARG A 78 -4.97 -17.54 0.07
CA ARG A 78 -3.65 -17.94 -0.45
C ARG A 78 -2.95 -16.77 -1.10
N ASP A 79 -3.68 -16.01 -1.91
CA ASP A 79 -3.13 -14.82 -2.57
C ASP A 79 -2.77 -13.75 -1.53
N LYS A 80 -3.57 -13.59 -0.45
CA LYS A 80 -3.23 -12.69 0.66
C LYS A 80 -1.91 -13.09 1.30
N ARG A 81 -1.74 -14.39 1.61
CA ARG A 81 -0.49 -14.89 2.20
C ARG A 81 0.72 -14.61 1.30
N MET A 82 0.58 -14.82 -0.01
CA MET A 82 1.65 -14.50 -0.96
C MET A 82 1.99 -13.00 -0.96
N VAL A 83 0.99 -12.12 -0.84
CA VAL A 83 1.21 -10.68 -0.70
C VAL A 83 1.97 -10.38 0.59
N TRP A 84 1.55 -10.94 1.72
CA TRP A 84 2.23 -10.76 3.01
C TRP A 84 3.69 -11.24 2.98
N GLU A 85 3.94 -12.46 2.52
CA GLU A 85 5.29 -13.01 2.40
C GLU A 85 6.20 -12.14 1.51
N TYR A 86 5.67 -11.69 0.37
CA TYR A 86 6.41 -10.81 -0.54
C TYR A 86 6.71 -9.45 0.09
N LEU A 87 5.72 -8.82 0.73
CA LEU A 87 5.90 -7.51 1.36
C LEU A 87 6.87 -7.60 2.54
N THR A 88 6.76 -8.62 3.40
CA THR A 88 7.72 -8.87 4.48
C THR A 88 9.13 -9.00 3.94
N HIS A 89 9.34 -9.77 2.86
CA HIS A 89 10.66 -9.91 2.24
C HIS A 89 11.23 -8.58 1.76
N VAL A 90 10.41 -7.79 1.04
CA VAL A 90 10.84 -6.49 0.49
C VAL A 90 11.11 -5.47 1.59
N ILE A 91 10.28 -5.44 2.63
CA ILE A 91 10.42 -4.52 3.77
C ILE A 91 11.70 -4.84 4.55
N ASN A 92 11.95 -6.12 4.84
CA ASN A 92 13.13 -6.55 5.59
C ASN A 92 14.46 -6.34 4.83
N GLN A 93 14.42 -6.10 3.52
CA GLN A 93 15.59 -5.73 2.71
C GLN A 93 15.79 -4.23 2.57
N TRP A 94 14.84 -3.41 3.02
CA TRP A 94 14.91 -1.96 2.89
C TRP A 94 15.62 -1.33 4.07
N ASN A 95 16.60 -0.46 3.78
CA ASN A 95 17.30 0.32 4.79
C ASN A 95 16.76 1.75 4.83
N GLY A 96 15.55 1.93 5.36
CA GLY A 96 14.90 3.23 5.46
C GLY A 96 13.52 3.13 6.10
N ASN A 97 12.79 4.24 6.13
CA ASN A 97 11.44 4.25 6.68
C ASN A 97 10.45 3.56 5.73
N VAL A 98 9.43 2.93 6.28
CA VAL A 98 8.37 2.27 5.52
C VAL A 98 7.01 2.75 6.02
N VAL A 99 6.11 3.06 5.10
CA VAL A 99 4.70 3.30 5.38
C VAL A 99 3.87 2.38 4.49
N VAL A 100 3.04 1.55 5.11
CA VAL A 100 2.10 0.66 4.44
C VAL A 100 0.69 1.17 4.69
N LEU A 101 -0.09 1.35 3.63
CA LEU A 101 -1.45 1.87 3.69
C LEU A 101 -2.34 1.20 2.65
N GLY A 102 -3.66 1.37 2.77
CA GLY A 102 -4.63 0.93 1.77
C GLY A 102 -5.71 0.04 2.37
N ASP A 103 -6.26 -0.84 1.55
CA ASP A 103 -7.30 -1.79 1.94
C ASP A 103 -6.67 -3.19 2.06
N PHE A 104 -6.47 -3.63 3.29
CA PHE A 104 -5.89 -4.93 3.60
C PHE A 104 -6.91 -6.08 3.52
N ASN A 105 -8.21 -5.78 3.38
CA ASN A 105 -9.29 -6.76 3.42
C ASN A 105 -9.22 -7.72 4.64
N GLU A 106 -8.60 -7.29 5.74
CA GLU A 106 -8.44 -8.00 7.00
C GLU A 106 -8.53 -7.03 8.18
N VAL A 107 -8.81 -7.58 9.36
CA VAL A 107 -8.87 -6.85 10.63
C VAL A 107 -7.89 -7.47 11.62
N ARG A 108 -7.32 -6.67 12.52
CA ARG A 108 -6.36 -7.17 13.52
C ARG A 108 -7.05 -7.87 14.67
N PHE A 109 -8.17 -7.30 15.12
CA PHE A 109 -8.91 -7.77 16.29
C PHE A 109 -10.39 -7.95 15.97
N LYS A 110 -11.05 -8.80 16.77
CA LYS A 110 -12.50 -9.00 16.67
C LYS A 110 -13.29 -7.70 16.89
N SER A 111 -12.78 -6.80 17.71
CA SER A 111 -13.38 -5.48 17.98
C SER A 111 -13.47 -4.59 16.76
N ASP A 112 -12.58 -4.78 15.78
CA ASP A 112 -12.50 -3.94 14.58
C ASP A 112 -13.56 -4.35 13.55
N ARG A 113 -14.22 -5.49 13.78
CA ARG A 113 -15.25 -6.03 12.90
C ARG A 113 -16.64 -5.77 13.47
N PHE A 114 -17.44 -5.04 12.69
CA PHE A 114 -18.86 -4.86 12.97
C PHE A 114 -19.73 -5.55 11.91
N GLY A 115 -20.77 -6.26 12.33
CA GLY A 115 -21.82 -6.77 11.42
C GLY A 115 -21.44 -7.95 10.51
N SER A 116 -20.33 -8.66 10.76
CA SER A 116 -19.99 -9.90 10.02
C SER A 116 -19.08 -10.83 10.84
N ILE A 117 -18.88 -12.05 10.33
CA ILE A 117 -18.11 -13.09 11.01
C ILE A 117 -16.63 -12.70 11.02
N PHE A 118 -16.03 -12.74 12.21
CA PHE A 118 -14.60 -12.52 12.40
C PHE A 118 -13.81 -13.74 11.94
N ASN A 119 -12.84 -13.53 11.04
CA ASN A 119 -11.92 -14.55 10.57
C ASN A 119 -10.67 -14.57 11.45
N VAL A 120 -10.64 -15.45 12.45
CA VAL A 120 -9.51 -15.57 13.38
C VAL A 120 -8.20 -15.87 12.64
N GLN A 121 -8.23 -16.81 11.71
CA GLN A 121 -7.02 -17.20 10.96
C GLN A 121 -6.50 -16.04 10.09
N GLY A 122 -7.39 -15.30 9.43
CA GLY A 122 -7.01 -14.12 8.63
C GLY A 122 -6.37 -13.03 9.48
N ALA A 123 -6.93 -12.79 10.67
CA ALA A 123 -6.38 -11.85 11.64
C ALA A 123 -5.00 -12.30 12.17
N ASP A 124 -4.84 -13.58 12.48
CA ASP A 124 -3.55 -14.14 12.94
C ASP A 124 -2.48 -13.98 11.86
N GLU A 125 -2.76 -14.37 10.61
CA GLU A 125 -1.82 -14.23 9.48
C GLU A 125 -1.48 -12.75 9.20
N PHE A 126 -2.45 -11.84 9.33
CA PHE A 126 -2.21 -10.41 9.17
C PHE A 126 -1.38 -9.81 10.31
N ASN A 127 -1.63 -10.22 11.56
CA ASN A 127 -0.82 -9.79 12.71
C ASN A 127 0.61 -10.34 12.64
N SER A 128 0.81 -11.59 12.18
CA SER A 128 2.14 -12.14 11.91
C SER A 128 2.87 -11.35 10.83
N PHE A 129 2.19 -10.96 9.74
CA PHE A 129 2.77 -10.07 8.72
C PHE A 129 3.28 -8.75 9.33
N ILE A 130 2.47 -8.10 10.16
CA ILE A 130 2.82 -6.83 10.82
C ILE A 130 4.07 -7.04 11.70
N GLU A 131 4.09 -8.09 12.51
CA GLU A 131 5.21 -8.42 13.40
C GLU A 131 6.49 -8.76 12.62
N ASP A 132 6.40 -9.68 11.64
CA ASP A 132 7.53 -10.17 10.86
C ASP A 132 8.18 -9.09 9.96
N ALA A 133 7.39 -8.08 9.57
CA ALA A 133 7.85 -6.92 8.81
C ALA A 133 8.31 -5.75 9.71
N GLY A 134 8.24 -5.89 11.04
CA GLY A 134 8.60 -4.83 11.99
C GLY A 134 7.72 -3.59 11.88
N LEU A 135 6.45 -3.76 11.50
CA LEU A 135 5.48 -2.69 11.33
C LEU A 135 4.72 -2.45 12.63
N GLU A 136 4.25 -1.21 12.80
CA GLU A 136 3.37 -0.83 13.90
C GLU A 136 2.14 -0.10 13.34
N GLU A 137 0.98 -0.35 13.95
CA GLU A 137 -0.24 0.39 13.60
C GLU A 137 -0.15 1.81 14.15
N VAL A 138 -0.34 2.79 13.27
CA VAL A 138 -0.38 4.20 13.66
C VAL A 138 -1.73 4.50 14.30
N PRO A 139 -1.77 5.04 15.53
CA PRO A 139 -3.03 5.47 16.14
C PRO A 139 -3.62 6.63 15.33
N LEU A 140 -4.89 6.50 14.95
CA LEU A 140 -5.67 7.52 14.24
C LEU A 140 -6.45 8.42 15.21
#